data_AF-A0A1V4V090-F1
#
_entry.id   AF-A0A1V4V090-F1
#
_cell.length_a   1.000
_cell.length_b   1.000
_cell.length_c   1.000
_cell.angle_alpha   90.00
_cell.angle_beta   90.00
_cell.angle_gamma   90.00
#
_symmetry.space_group_name_H-M   'P 1'
#
loop_
_entity.id
_entity.type
_entity.pdbx_description
1 polymer ?
#
loop_
_entity_poly.entity_id
_entity_poly.type
_entity_poly.pdbx_seq_one_letter_code
_entity_poly.pdbx_strand_id
1 'polypeptide(L)' 'MSRSGEMAEMIKGMMAERHLCGTARTARDVDRLLKATRGIVLTSDGNVIDSLDHIMDLPREIARRSGIRPLTL' A
#
# COMPACT_ATOMS: atom_id res chain seq x y z
N MET A 1 -8.80 -2.95 20.65
CA MET A 1 -7.62 -2.57 19.87
C MET A 1 -8.03 -2.33 18.43
N SER A 2 -7.40 -1.37 17.72
CA SER A 2 -7.73 -1.12 16.31
C SER A 2 -7.03 -2.15 15.42
N ARG A 3 -7.78 -2.77 14.50
CA ARG A 3 -7.23 -3.72 13.52
C ARG A 3 -6.13 -3.11 12.66
N SER A 4 -6.25 -1.82 12.32
CA SER A 4 -5.21 -1.11 11.57
C SER A 4 -3.92 -0.89 12.37
N GLY A 5 -4.03 -0.75 13.70
CA GLY A 5 -2.87 -0.66 14.59
C GLY A 5 -2.14 -1.99 14.70
N GLU A 6 -2.89 -3.09 14.91
CA GLU A 6 -2.36 -4.46 14.92
C GLU A 6 -1.63 -4.78 13.60
N MET A 7 -2.22 -4.41 12.46
CA MET A 7 -1.61 -4.59 11.15
C MET A 7 -0.32 -3.78 10.98
N ALA A 8 -0.29 -2.53 11.46
CA ALA A 8 0.92 -1.70 11.37
C ALA A 8 2.09 -2.31 12.16
N GLU A 9 1.85 -2.80 13.39
CA GLU A 9 2.89 -3.47 14.19
C GLU A 9 3.37 -4.77 13.54
N MET A 10 2.45 -5.57 12.98
CA MET A 10 2.82 -6.78 12.23
C MET A 10 3.75 -6.44 11.05
N ILE A 11 3.42 -5.43 10.25
CA ILE A 11 4.25 -5.02 9.11
C ILE A 11 5.61 -4.51 9.59
N LYS A 12 5.70 -3.74 10.68
CA LYS A 12 6.99 -3.31 11.25
C LYS A 12 7.88 -4.50 11.58
N GLY A 13 7.33 -5.54 12.22
CA GLY A 13 8.06 -6.78 12.51
C GLY A 13 8.60 -7.43 11.25
N MET A 14 7.74 -7.62 10.24
CA MET A 14 8.13 -8.21 8.96
C MET A 14 9.22 -7.41 8.22
N MET A 15 9.16 -6.07 8.29
CA MET A 15 10.17 -5.17 7.72
C MET A 15 11.51 -5.34 8.44
N ALA A 16 11.50 -5.39 9.77
CA ALA A 16 12.71 -5.58 10.58
C ALA A 16 13.39 -6.93 10.28
N GLU A 17 12.62 -8.02 10.26
CA GLU A 17 13.11 -9.37 9.90
C GLU A 17 13.82 -9.41 8.53
N ARG A 18 13.32 -8.62 7.58
CA ARG A 18 13.83 -8.56 6.20
C ARG A 18 14.83 -7.43 5.97
N HIS A 19 15.22 -6.71 7.03
CA HIS A 19 16.13 -5.57 6.95
C HIS A 19 15.68 -4.49 5.95
N LEU A 20 14.36 -4.28 5.83
CA LEU A 20 13.78 -3.28 4.95
C LEU A 20 13.75 -1.91 5.64
N CYS A 21 14.39 -0.92 5.01
CA CYS A 21 14.30 0.46 5.47
C CYS A 21 12.89 1.02 5.23
N GLY A 22 12.30 1.65 6.25
CA GLY A 22 11.05 2.38 6.11
C GLY A 22 10.23 2.46 7.40
N THR A 23 8.94 2.75 7.26
CA THR A 23 8.01 2.87 8.39
C THR A 23 6.64 2.35 7.99
N ALA A 24 6.04 1.55 8.86
CA ALA A 24 4.61 1.24 8.80
C ALA A 24 3.89 2.00 9.93
N ARG A 25 2.82 2.71 9.60
CA ARG A 25 2.04 3.50 10.56
C ARG A 25 0.60 3.63 10.10
N THR A 26 -0.28 3.94 11.04
CA THR A 26 -1.63 4.40 10.74
C THR A 26 -1.63 5.93 10.55
N ALA A 27 -2.59 6.44 9.78
CA ALA A 27 -2.89 7.85 9.68
C ALA A 27 -4.41 8.03 9.54
N ARG A 28 -4.93 9.18 9.99
CA ARG A 28 -6.36 9.48 9.83
C ARG A 28 -6.69 9.89 8.39
N ASP A 29 -5.79 10.64 7.76
CA ASP A 29 -5.99 11.21 6.41
C ASP A 29 -5.01 10.59 5.40
N VAL A 30 -5.01 9.26 5.26
CA VAL A 30 -4.08 8.52 4.39
C VAL A 30 -4.16 9.05 2.95
N ASP A 31 -5.35 9.19 2.39
CA ASP A 31 -5.56 9.67 1.02
C ASP A 31 -4.91 11.03 0.79
N ARG A 32 -5.15 11.99 1.70
CA ARG A 32 -4.58 13.33 1.59
C ARG A 32 -3.05 13.29 1.64
N LEU A 33 -2.49 12.46 2.51
CA LEU A 33 -1.04 12.31 2.65
C LEU A 33 -0.41 11.66 1.41
N LEU A 34 -1.07 10.64 0.84
CA LEU A 34 -0.61 9.99 -0.39
C LEU A 34 -0.69 10.96 -1.57
N LYS A 35 -1.80 11.69 -1.74
CA LYS A 35 -1.98 12.67 -2.81
C LYS A 35 -1.01 13.85 -2.75
N ALA A 36 -0.51 14.17 -1.56
CA ALA A 36 0.45 15.26 -1.36
C ALA A 36 1.92 14.82 -1.52
N THR A 37 2.19 13.52 -1.66
CA THR A 37 3.58 13.03 -1.77
C THR A 37 4.16 13.29 -3.16
N ARG A 38 5.49 13.44 -3.21
CA ARG A 38 6.24 13.59 -4.47
C ARG A 38 6.95 12.29 -4.89
N GLY A 39 6.82 11.23 -4.09
CA GLY A 39 7.41 9.92 -4.37
C GLY A 39 6.51 9.02 -5.20
N ILE A 40 7.01 7.82 -5.51
CA ILE A 40 6.19 6.76 -6.13
C ILE A 40 5.23 6.20 -5.09
N VAL A 41 3.94 6.14 -5.42
CA VAL A 41 2.92 5.55 -4.55
C VAL A 41 2.51 4.18 -5.07
N LEU A 42 2.50 3.20 -4.17
CA LEU A 42 2.04 1.84 -4.44
C LEU A 42 0.76 1.59 -3.65
N THR A 43 -0.38 1.49 -4.33
CA THR A 43 -1.70 1.29 -3.70
C THR A 43 -2.67 0.66 -4.69
N SER A 44 -3.68 -0.04 -4.18
CA SER A 44 -4.82 -0.54 -4.97
C SER A 44 -6.06 0.35 -4.85
N ASP A 45 -5.95 1.50 -4.16
CA ASP A 45 -7.06 2.45 -4.01
C ASP A 45 -7.21 3.32 -5.26
N GLY A 46 -8.29 3.11 -6.01
CA GLY A 46 -8.59 3.83 -7.24
C GLY A 46 -8.63 5.36 -7.07
N ASN A 47 -9.17 5.86 -5.94
CA ASN A 47 -9.27 7.30 -5.70
C ASN A 47 -7.91 7.98 -5.53
N VAL A 48 -6.89 7.22 -5.10
CA VAL A 48 -5.51 7.70 -5.01
C VAL A 48 -4.81 7.52 -6.36
N ILE A 49 -5.06 6.39 -7.04
CA ILE A 49 -4.46 6.10 -8.36
C ILE A 49 -4.82 7.17 -9.39
N ASP A 50 -6.08 7.57 -9.46
CA ASP A 50 -6.56 8.52 -10.46
C ASP A 50 -6.07 9.96 -10.23
N SER A 51 -5.35 10.21 -9.13
CA SER A 51 -4.97 11.55 -8.67
C SER A 51 -3.47 11.84 -8.67
N LEU A 52 -2.64 10.88 -9.10
CA LEU A 52 -1.17 10.97 -9.02
C LEU A 52 -0.51 10.51 -10.32
N ASP A 53 0.54 11.22 -10.74
CA ASP A 53 1.29 10.89 -11.96
C ASP A 53 2.26 9.70 -11.78
N HIS A 54 2.76 9.49 -10.55
CA HIS A 54 3.76 8.46 -10.23
C HIS A 54 3.18 7.40 -9.29
N ILE A 55 2.34 6.54 -9.85
CA ILE A 55 1.55 5.54 -9.12
C ILE A 55 1.63 4.17 -9.79
N MET A 56 1.53 3.11 -8.98
CA MET A 56 1.34 1.74 -9.48
C MET A 56 0.48 0.90 -8.52
N ASP A 57 -0.43 0.11 -9.10
CA ASP A 57 -1.17 -0.93 -8.37
C ASP A 57 -0.29 -2.17 -8.19
N LEU A 58 0.50 -2.17 -7.11
CA LEU A 58 1.40 -3.28 -6.77
C LEU A 58 0.64 -4.61 -6.57
N PRO A 59 -0.48 -4.67 -5.81
CA PRO A 59 -1.26 -5.90 -5.67
C PRO A 59 -1.69 -6.49 -7.03
N ARG A 60 -2.22 -5.67 -7.95
CA ARG A 60 -2.60 -6.12 -9.29
C ARG A 60 -1.41 -6.62 -10.09
N GLU A 61 -0.26 -5.95 -10.01
CA GLU A 61 0.94 -6.41 -10.72
C GLU A 61 1.42 -7.76 -10.18
N ILE A 62 1.43 -7.95 -8.87
CA ILE A 62 1.78 -9.24 -8.25
C ILE A 62 0.81 -10.33 -8.71
N ALA A 63 -0.50 -10.04 -8.73
CA ALA A 63 -1.52 -10.98 -9.21
C ALA A 63 -1.28 -11.36 -10.68
N ARG A 64 -1.03 -10.37 -11.55
CA ARG A 64 -0.72 -10.56 -12.97
C ARG A 64 0.52 -11.45 -13.15
N ARG A 65 1.60 -11.19 -12.42
CA ARG A 65 2.84 -12.00 -12.48
C ARG A 65 2.66 -13.41 -11.92
N SER A 66 1.77 -13.57 -10.95
CA SER A 66 1.47 -14.86 -10.32
C SER A 66 0.42 -15.67 -11.09
N GLY A 67 -0.09 -15.17 -12.23
CA GLY A 67 -1.16 -15.83 -13.00
C GLY A 67 -2.53 -15.84 -12.29
N ILE A 68 -2.69 -15.03 -11.24
CA ILE A 68 -3.94 -14.90 -10.49
C ILE A 68 -4.88 -14.01 -11.32
N ARG A 69 -6.03 -14.57 -11.72
CA ARG A 69 -7.03 -13.82 -12.50
C ARG A 69 -8.02 -13.14 -11.56
N PRO A 70 -8.41 -11.89 -11.84
CA PRO A 70 -9.49 -11.24 -11.12
C PRO A 70 -10.79 -12.06 -11.24
N LEU A 71 -11.52 -12.17 -10.13
CA LEU A 71 -12.90 -12.64 -10.18
C LEU A 71 -13.71 -11.53 -10.85
N THR A 72 -14.22 -11.82 -12.05
CA THR A 72 -15.15 -10.93 -12.75
C THR A 72 -16.54 -11.44 -12.40
N LEU A 73 -17.24 -10.71 -11.54
CA LEU A 73 -18.62 -10.99 -11.14
C LEU A 73 -19.60 -10.29 -12.08
#